data_AF-A0A9W6T951-F1
#
_entry.id   AF-A0A9W6T951-F1
#
_cell.length_a   1.000
_cell.length_b   1.000
_cell.length_c   1.000
_cell.angle_alpha   90.00
_cell.angle_beta   90.00
_cell.angle_gamma   90.00
#
_symmetry.space_group_name_H-M   'P 1'
#
loop_
_entity.id
_entity.type
_entity.pdbx_description
1 polymer ?
#
loop_
_entity_poly.entity_id
_entity_poly.type
_entity_poly.pdbx_seq_one_letter_code
_entity_poly.pdbx_strand_id
1 'polypeptide(L)'
;MSGLSQQFNLARDGMSLEIYGFSHKLDRLLIRLIDTVVKFINEDSMWDDKRLKRFEIIREKIHRSLKNFGYSVPYNQVGPMISSLINENAWLISDELESFSGVTYKTLRSFVNNLFTSCYIEILVVGNYDNNQALKLSNLIESRVFEADGNETDGKIDNLGSFILTDSQFTRGRSLDLPLNKTFHYIKPNDDPNNINSCIESYIQLGKFDNYRDRVITELIAQILHEPFFNRLRTNEQLGYVLPII
;
A
#
# COMPACT_ATOMS: atom_id res chain seq x y z
N MET A 1 23.27 10.99 -11.94
CA MET A 1 22.47 9.88 -11.39
C MET A 1 22.88 8.60 -12.11
N SER A 2 23.14 7.50 -11.40
CA SER A 2 23.75 6.28 -11.95
C SER A 2 22.78 5.34 -12.69
N GLY A 3 21.63 5.85 -13.16
CA GLY A 3 20.61 5.05 -13.86
C GLY A 3 20.01 3.92 -13.00
N LEU A 4 19.90 4.15 -11.70
CA LEU A 4 19.32 3.22 -10.72
C LEU A 4 18.29 3.96 -9.89
N SER A 5 17.16 3.31 -9.66
CA SER A 5 16.03 3.84 -8.90
C SER A 5 15.47 2.77 -7.98
N GLN A 6 14.87 3.22 -6.88
CA GLN A 6 14.22 2.36 -5.90
C GLN A 6 12.96 3.05 -5.39
N GLN A 7 11.96 2.27 -5.02
CA GLN A 7 10.74 2.74 -4.40
C GLN A 7 10.24 1.74 -3.36
N PHE A 8 9.92 2.22 -2.17
CA PHE A 8 9.17 1.48 -1.16
C PHE A 8 7.71 1.89 -1.23
N ASN A 9 6.80 0.92 -1.30
CA ASN A 9 5.36 1.15 -1.28
C ASN A 9 4.73 0.38 -0.14
N LEU A 10 3.63 0.94 0.40
CA LEU A 10 2.75 0.21 1.27
C LEU A 10 1.95 -0.78 0.42
N ALA A 11 1.95 -2.04 0.83
CA ALA A 11 1.03 -3.05 0.29
C ALA A 11 -0.10 -3.26 1.30
N ARG A 12 -1.19 -3.89 0.85
CA ARG A 12 -2.36 -4.14 1.70
C ARG A 12 -1.99 -4.85 3.02
N ASP A 13 -1.21 -5.92 2.91
CA ASP A 13 -0.83 -6.78 4.04
C ASP A 13 0.71 -6.77 4.23
N GLY A 14 1.38 -5.66 3.93
CA GLY A 14 2.84 -5.57 4.07
C GLY A 14 3.47 -4.38 3.35
N MET A 15 4.64 -4.60 2.75
CA MET A 15 5.35 -3.60 1.96
C MET A 15 5.93 -4.22 0.69
N SER A 16 6.12 -3.40 -0.34
CA SER A 16 6.86 -3.80 -1.54
C SER A 16 8.07 -2.91 -1.76
N LEU A 17 9.16 -3.51 -2.23
CA LEU A 17 10.38 -2.84 -2.66
C LEU A 17 10.56 -3.08 -4.15
N GLU A 18 10.46 -2.00 -4.93
CA GLU A 18 10.74 -2.01 -6.36
C GLU A 18 12.11 -1.40 -6.61
N ILE A 19 12.94 -2.07 -7.42
CA ILE A 19 14.20 -1.53 -7.90
C ILE A 19 14.29 -1.71 -9.42
N TYR A 20 14.82 -0.71 -10.11
CA TYR A 20 14.97 -0.77 -11.56
C TYR A 20 16.18 0.06 -12.03
N GLY A 21 16.71 -0.31 -13.20
CA GLY A 21 17.87 0.35 -13.80
C GLY A 21 18.88 -0.63 -14.38
N PHE A 22 20.14 -0.19 -14.52
CA PHE A 22 21.20 -1.00 -15.09
C PHE A 22 21.62 -2.17 -14.16
N SER A 23 21.56 -3.40 -14.68
CA SER A 23 21.76 -4.63 -13.88
C SER A 23 23.11 -4.71 -13.16
N HIS A 24 24.19 -4.15 -13.72
CA HIS A 24 25.56 -4.25 -13.19
C HIS A 24 25.72 -3.85 -11.70
N LYS A 25 24.86 -2.98 -11.18
CA LYS A 25 24.88 -2.54 -9.76
C LYS A 25 23.54 -2.72 -9.04
N LEU A 26 22.54 -3.30 -9.71
CA LEU A 26 21.18 -3.42 -9.19
C LEU A 26 21.14 -4.39 -7.99
N ASP A 27 21.82 -5.53 -8.09
CA ASP A 27 21.92 -6.51 -7.00
C ASP A 27 22.56 -5.91 -5.74
N ARG A 28 23.63 -5.13 -5.93
CA ARG A 28 24.33 -4.47 -4.82
C ARG A 28 23.45 -3.43 -4.13
N LEU A 29 22.61 -2.73 -4.90
CA LEU A 29 21.61 -1.81 -4.35
C LEU A 29 20.56 -2.59 -3.56
N LEU A 30 20.03 -3.68 -4.12
CA LEU A 30 19.03 -4.53 -3.46
C LEU A 30 19.52 -5.03 -2.10
N ILE A 31 20.67 -5.69 -2.09
CA ILE A 31 21.26 -6.26 -0.87
C ILE A 31 21.46 -5.18 0.17
N ARG A 32 21.97 -4.00 -0.21
CA ARG A 32 22.16 -2.89 0.73
C ARG A 32 20.83 -2.38 1.31
N LEU A 33 19.77 -2.35 0.52
CA LEU A 33 18.44 -1.95 1.00
C LEU A 33 17.87 -2.98 1.97
N ILE A 34 17.96 -4.27 1.64
CA ILE A 34 17.53 -5.36 2.54
C ILE A 34 18.34 -5.33 3.83
N ASP A 35 19.66 -5.25 3.78
CA ASP A 35 20.51 -5.13 4.97
C ASP A 35 20.11 -3.92 5.82
N THR A 36 19.77 -2.79 5.19
CA THR A 36 19.33 -1.59 5.93
C THR A 36 17.99 -1.81 6.64
N VAL A 37 17.06 -2.53 6.01
CA VAL A 37 15.77 -2.90 6.62
C VAL A 37 15.97 -3.86 7.79
N VAL A 38 16.76 -4.92 7.60
CA VAL A 38 17.10 -5.90 8.64
C VAL A 38 17.74 -5.19 9.85
N LYS A 39 18.71 -4.31 9.62
CA LYS A 39 19.34 -3.52 10.69
C LYS A 39 18.37 -2.59 11.38
N PHE A 40 17.47 -1.95 10.64
CA PHE A 40 16.47 -1.06 11.24
C PHE A 40 15.52 -1.80 12.19
N ILE A 41 15.26 -3.08 11.91
CA ILE A 41 14.40 -3.93 12.74
C ILE A 41 15.16 -4.47 13.95
N ASN A 42 16.37 -4.98 13.75
CA ASN A 42 17.08 -5.74 14.78
C ASN A 42 18.02 -4.91 15.66
N GLU A 43 18.59 -3.82 15.14
CA GLU A 43 19.61 -3.07 15.88
C GLU A 43 18.99 -1.95 16.72
N ASP A 44 19.08 -2.09 18.04
CA ASP A 44 18.70 -1.05 19.01
C ASP A 44 19.44 0.28 18.78
N SER A 45 20.65 0.22 18.21
CA SER A 45 21.45 1.39 17.84
C SER A 45 20.73 2.30 16.84
N MET A 46 19.81 1.76 16.04
CA MET A 46 19.03 2.49 15.04
C MET A 46 17.90 3.33 15.66
N TRP A 47 17.60 3.14 16.95
CA TRP A 47 16.52 3.79 17.68
C TRP A 47 17.03 4.90 18.61
N ASP A 48 17.86 5.79 18.07
CA ASP A 48 18.50 6.90 18.79
C ASP A 48 17.67 8.21 18.84
N ASP A 49 18.21 9.22 19.52
CA ASP A 49 17.59 10.55 19.63
C ASP A 49 17.48 11.28 18.29
N LYS A 50 18.37 10.99 17.33
CA LYS A 50 18.30 11.60 15.99
C LYS A 50 17.09 11.06 15.24
N ARG A 51 16.83 9.76 15.35
CA ARG A 51 15.65 9.09 14.78
C ARG A 51 14.37 9.51 15.47
N LEU A 52 14.37 9.69 16.79
CA LEU A 52 13.24 10.28 17.52
C LEU A 52 12.86 11.65 16.95
N LYS A 53 13.83 12.55 16.72
CA LYS A 53 13.57 13.87 16.11
C LYS A 53 12.96 13.75 14.71
N ARG A 54 13.45 12.81 13.88
CA ARG A 54 12.88 12.57 12.55
C ARG A 54 11.45 12.01 12.63
N PHE A 55 11.21 11.10 13.57
CA PHE A 55 9.89 10.56 13.84
C PHE A 55 8.89 11.66 14.16
N GLU A 56 9.21 12.58 15.08
CA GLU A 56 8.28 13.67 15.44
C GLU A 56 7.95 14.58 14.25
N ILE A 57 8.95 14.91 13.41
CA ILE A 57 8.72 15.71 12.19
C ILE A 57 7.77 14.99 11.21
N ILE A 58 7.98 13.70 10.99
CA ILE A 58 7.15 12.90 10.08
C ILE A 58 5.75 12.71 10.67
N ARG A 59 5.66 12.41 11.96
CA ARG A 59 4.40 12.25 12.69
C ARG A 59 3.55 13.52 12.59
N GLU A 60 4.13 14.69 12.87
CA GLU A 60 3.41 15.95 12.75
C GLU A 60 2.97 16.24 11.30
N LYS A 61 3.83 15.93 10.32
CA LYS A 61 3.47 16.07 8.91
C LYS A 61 2.28 15.18 8.53
N ILE A 62 2.27 13.92 8.97
CA ILE A 62 1.16 12.98 8.71
C ILE A 62 -0.11 13.46 9.43
N HIS A 63 -0.01 13.83 10.71
CA HIS A 63 -1.15 14.33 11.49
C HIS A 63 -1.83 15.53 10.80
N ARG A 64 -1.01 16.49 10.37
CA ARG A 64 -1.48 17.67 9.63
C ARG A 64 -2.10 17.27 8.29
N SER A 65 -1.54 16.29 7.59
CA SER A 65 -2.11 15.79 6.33
C SER A 65 -3.48 15.17 6.54
N LEU A 66 -3.64 14.34 7.59
CA LEU A 66 -4.93 13.70 7.93
C LEU A 66 -5.98 14.75 8.32
N LYS A 67 -5.61 15.71 9.17
CA LYS A 67 -6.51 16.84 9.51
C LYS A 67 -6.90 17.67 8.30
N ASN A 68 -5.94 17.88 7.39
CA ASN A 68 -6.17 18.69 6.20
C ASN A 68 -6.96 17.95 5.11
N PHE A 69 -7.12 16.62 5.22
CA PHE A 69 -7.83 15.82 4.23
C PHE A 69 -9.27 16.28 4.02
N GLY A 70 -9.96 16.68 5.09
CA GLY A 70 -11.34 17.19 5.01
C GLY A 70 -11.48 18.49 4.20
N TYR A 71 -10.40 19.26 4.04
CA TYR A 71 -10.36 20.46 3.19
C TYR A 71 -9.95 20.15 1.75
N SER A 72 -9.66 18.89 1.42
CA SER A 72 -9.41 18.50 0.04
C SER A 72 -10.70 18.61 -0.80
N VAL A 73 -10.54 18.72 -2.10
CA VAL A 73 -11.67 18.72 -3.04
C VAL A 73 -12.50 17.43 -2.90
N PRO A 74 -13.84 17.48 -3.00
CA PRO A 74 -14.70 16.34 -2.66
C PRO A 74 -14.42 15.05 -3.45
N TYR A 75 -13.96 15.15 -4.70
CA TYR A 75 -13.60 13.99 -5.51
C TYR A 75 -12.39 13.19 -4.97
N ASN A 76 -11.54 13.80 -4.14
CA ASN A 76 -10.47 13.07 -3.43
C ASN A 76 -10.99 12.37 -2.17
N GLN A 77 -12.15 12.78 -1.65
CA GLN A 77 -12.72 12.25 -0.41
C GLN A 77 -13.60 11.02 -0.63
N VAL A 78 -14.29 10.94 -1.77
CA VAL A 78 -15.25 9.87 -2.09
C VAL A 78 -14.58 8.49 -2.28
N GLY A 79 -13.41 8.44 -2.89
CA GLY A 79 -12.70 7.17 -3.17
C GLY A 79 -12.36 6.38 -1.90
N PRO A 80 -11.70 6.97 -0.89
CA PRO A 80 -11.46 6.30 0.40
C PRO A 80 -12.75 5.84 1.08
N MET A 81 -13.85 6.59 0.93
CA MET A 81 -15.12 6.20 1.52
C MET A 81 -15.74 5.00 0.82
N ILE A 82 -15.77 4.96 -0.51
CA ILE A 82 -16.23 3.76 -1.22
C ILE A 82 -15.33 2.57 -0.90
N SER A 83 -14.01 2.78 -0.80
CA SER A 83 -13.10 1.71 -0.37
C SER A 83 -13.48 1.17 1.01
N SER A 84 -13.79 2.03 1.99
CA SER A 84 -14.22 1.61 3.33
C SER A 84 -15.56 0.85 3.36
N LEU A 85 -16.46 1.15 2.42
CA LEU A 85 -17.76 0.48 2.31
C LEU A 85 -17.66 -0.87 1.60
N ILE A 86 -16.75 -1.00 0.64
CA ILE A 86 -16.67 -2.16 -0.25
C ILE A 86 -15.57 -3.15 0.18
N ASN A 87 -14.43 -2.68 0.68
CA ASN A 87 -13.26 -3.53 0.93
C ASN A 87 -13.08 -3.80 2.43
N GLU A 88 -12.63 -5.02 2.76
CA GLU A 88 -12.19 -5.31 4.12
C GLU A 88 -10.88 -4.59 4.45
N ASN A 89 -10.69 -4.19 5.72
CA ASN A 89 -9.51 -3.48 6.23
C ASN A 89 -9.24 -2.12 5.55
N ALA A 90 -10.29 -1.42 5.12
CA ALA A 90 -10.20 -0.05 4.63
C ALA A 90 -10.72 0.92 5.71
N TRP A 91 -9.82 1.75 6.23
CA TRP A 91 -10.08 2.62 7.38
C TRP A 91 -10.44 4.05 6.95
N LEU A 92 -11.34 4.68 7.69
CA LEU A 92 -11.67 6.08 7.47
C LEU A 92 -10.60 6.99 8.08
N ILE A 93 -10.41 8.17 7.48
CA ILE A 93 -9.49 9.19 8.01
C ILE A 93 -9.90 9.65 9.42
N SER A 94 -11.19 9.62 9.75
CA SER A 94 -11.68 9.89 11.11
C SER A 94 -11.11 8.90 12.13
N ASP A 95 -11.07 7.62 11.78
CA ASP A 95 -10.63 6.53 12.65
C ASP A 95 -9.10 6.57 12.81
N GLU A 96 -8.39 6.89 11.72
CA GLU A 96 -6.96 7.15 11.76
C GLU A 96 -6.62 8.34 12.67
N LEU A 97 -7.41 9.41 12.63
CA LEU A 97 -7.23 10.59 13.50
C LEU A 97 -7.51 10.28 14.97
N GLU A 98 -8.56 9.51 15.26
CA GLU A 98 -8.91 9.10 16.63
C GLU A 98 -7.83 8.20 17.25
N SER A 99 -7.29 7.28 16.46
CA SER A 99 -6.20 6.40 16.88
C SER A 99 -4.81 7.04 16.86
N PHE A 100 -4.66 8.25 16.27
CA PHE A 100 -3.35 8.88 16.03
C PHE A 100 -2.55 9.16 17.31
N SER A 101 -3.23 9.35 18.44
CA SER A 101 -2.58 9.53 19.74
C SER A 101 -1.72 8.32 20.15
N GLY A 102 -2.08 7.11 19.69
CA GLY A 102 -1.33 5.88 19.92
C GLY A 102 -0.04 5.76 19.08
N VAL A 103 0.14 6.61 18.07
CA VAL A 103 1.35 6.62 17.23
C VAL A 103 2.44 7.39 17.97
N THR A 104 3.34 6.65 18.63
CA THR A 104 4.47 7.16 19.41
C THR A 104 5.75 6.49 18.95
N TYR A 105 6.91 7.06 19.28
CA TYR A 105 8.19 6.46 18.90
C TYR A 105 8.35 5.04 19.47
N LYS A 106 7.86 4.82 20.70
CA LYS A 106 7.88 3.51 21.37
C LYS A 106 6.96 2.51 20.69
N THR A 107 5.73 2.92 20.34
CA THR A 107 4.78 2.01 19.66
C THR A 107 5.23 1.71 18.24
N LEU A 108 5.84 2.66 17.53
CA LEU A 108 6.47 2.41 16.23
C LEU A 108 7.63 1.39 16.36
N ARG A 109 8.52 1.54 17.35
CA ARG A 109 9.58 0.56 17.60
C ARG A 109 9.02 -0.83 17.87
N SER A 110 8.00 -0.90 18.72
CA SER A 110 7.33 -2.16 19.04
C SER A 110 6.71 -2.78 17.79
N PHE A 111 6.06 -1.98 16.94
CA PHE A 111 5.50 -2.45 15.67
C PHE A 111 6.59 -2.96 14.72
N VAL A 112 7.67 -2.21 14.52
CA VAL A 112 8.76 -2.58 13.61
C VAL A 112 9.44 -3.88 14.06
N ASN A 113 9.67 -4.08 15.35
CA ASN A 113 10.24 -5.31 15.90
C ASN A 113 9.38 -6.56 15.61
N ASN A 114 8.07 -6.37 15.41
CA ASN A 114 7.13 -7.46 15.12
C ASN A 114 6.77 -7.57 13.63
N LEU A 115 7.18 -6.59 12.81
CA LEU A 115 6.68 -6.40 11.44
C LEU A 115 6.91 -7.61 10.53
N PHE A 116 8.01 -8.32 10.74
CA PHE A 116 8.39 -9.50 9.98
C PHE A 116 8.60 -10.72 10.85
N THR A 117 8.09 -10.76 12.09
CA THR A 117 8.18 -11.98 12.91
C THR A 117 7.56 -13.19 12.20
N SER A 118 6.50 -12.95 11.43
CA SER A 118 6.00 -13.94 10.47
C SER A 118 5.66 -13.25 9.16
N CYS A 119 6.27 -13.69 8.06
CA CYS A 119 6.10 -13.07 6.75
C CYS A 119 6.32 -14.09 5.63
N TYR A 120 6.00 -13.68 4.40
CA TYR A 120 6.40 -14.37 3.19
C TYR A 120 7.08 -13.35 2.26
N ILE A 121 7.88 -13.85 1.34
CA ILE A 121 8.57 -13.02 0.34
C ILE A 121 8.18 -13.53 -1.03
N GLU A 122 7.74 -12.63 -1.91
CA GLU A 122 7.45 -12.91 -3.31
C GLU A 122 8.26 -11.94 -4.16
N ILE A 123 9.00 -12.48 -5.15
CA ILE A 123 9.95 -11.72 -5.95
C ILE A 123 9.66 -11.93 -7.43
N LEU A 124 9.53 -10.83 -8.15
CA LEU A 124 9.46 -10.81 -9.61
C LEU A 124 10.75 -10.20 -10.18
N VAL A 125 11.51 -10.98 -10.95
CA VAL A 125 12.70 -10.51 -11.67
C VAL A 125 12.39 -10.45 -13.15
N VAL A 126 12.50 -9.26 -13.74
CA VAL A 126 12.30 -9.03 -15.18
C VAL A 126 13.48 -8.24 -15.72
N GLY A 127 14.12 -8.75 -16.77
CA GLY A 127 15.18 -8.05 -17.49
C GLY A 127 16.40 -8.93 -17.78
N ASN A 128 17.59 -8.31 -17.72
CA ASN A 128 18.86 -8.96 -18.06
C ASN A 128 19.38 -9.84 -16.91
N TYR A 129 18.62 -10.88 -16.58
CA TYR A 129 18.94 -11.92 -15.60
C TYR A 129 18.62 -13.28 -16.19
N ASP A 130 19.51 -14.25 -16.00
CA ASP A 130 19.17 -15.65 -16.24
C ASP A 130 18.47 -16.27 -15.01
N ASN A 131 17.86 -17.44 -15.19
CA ASN A 131 17.14 -18.14 -14.13
C ASN A 131 18.01 -18.43 -12.89
N ASN A 132 19.29 -18.75 -13.08
CA ASN A 132 20.20 -19.05 -11.98
C ASN A 132 20.57 -17.78 -11.19
N GLN A 133 20.75 -16.66 -11.88
CA GLN A 133 20.98 -15.36 -11.25
C GLN A 133 19.77 -14.93 -10.43
N ALA A 134 18.56 -15.07 -10.99
CA ALA A 134 17.32 -14.77 -10.28
C ALA A 134 17.12 -15.66 -9.03
N LEU A 135 17.35 -16.97 -9.14
CA LEU A 135 17.26 -17.90 -8.01
C LEU A 135 18.30 -17.60 -6.93
N LYS A 136 19.55 -17.29 -7.32
CA LYS A 136 20.59 -16.87 -6.36
C LYS A 136 20.20 -15.60 -5.61
N LEU A 137 19.56 -14.66 -6.29
CA LEU A 137 19.08 -13.43 -5.68
C LEU A 137 17.95 -13.70 -4.69
N SER A 138 16.99 -14.55 -5.05
CA SER A 138 15.90 -14.98 -4.15
C SER A 138 16.46 -15.63 -2.88
N ASN A 139 17.31 -16.63 -3.04
CA ASN A 139 17.91 -17.35 -1.91
C ASN A 139 18.71 -16.42 -1.00
N LEU A 140 19.42 -15.43 -1.57
CA LEU A 140 20.18 -14.46 -0.78
C LEU A 140 19.26 -13.55 0.03
N ILE A 141 18.11 -13.15 -0.51
CA ILE A 141 17.14 -12.32 0.22
C ILE A 141 16.48 -13.16 1.32
N GLU A 142 16.07 -14.38 1.01
CA GLU A 142 15.52 -15.32 1.98
C GLU A 142 16.51 -15.58 3.13
N SER A 143 17.79 -15.81 2.83
CA SER A 143 18.81 -16.03 3.86
C SER A 143 19.06 -14.80 4.74
N ARG A 144 18.80 -13.58 4.25
CA ARG A 144 18.93 -12.35 5.05
C ARG A 144 17.73 -12.12 5.97
N VAL A 145 16.57 -12.62 5.59
CA VAL A 145 15.30 -12.38 6.32
C VAL A 145 14.95 -13.54 7.25
N PHE A 146 15.05 -14.78 6.78
CA PHE A 146 14.57 -15.97 7.50
C PHE A 146 15.67 -16.73 8.24
N GLU A 147 16.87 -16.85 7.67
CA GLU A 147 17.92 -17.63 8.31
C GLU A 147 18.49 -16.84 9.49
N ALA A 148 18.25 -17.32 10.71
CA ALA A 148 19.13 -17.01 11.82
C ALA A 148 20.46 -17.74 11.57
N ASP A 149 21.59 -17.03 11.61
CA ASP A 149 22.90 -17.67 11.45
C ASP A 149 23.01 -18.74 12.56
N GLY A 150 22.89 -20.01 12.15
CA GLY A 150 22.83 -21.17 13.02
C GLY A 150 24.20 -21.55 13.55
N ASN A 151 24.89 -20.61 14.19
CA ASN A 151 26.08 -20.89 14.97
C ASN A 151 25.76 -20.68 16.45
N GLU A 152 25.77 -21.77 17.21
CA GLU A 152 26.04 -21.76 18.64
C GLU A 152 27.41 -21.12 18.87
N THR A 153 27.48 -19.79 18.91
CA THR A 153 28.66 -19.08 19.40
C THR A 153 28.20 -17.89 20.24
N ASP A 154 28.41 -18.00 21.55
CA ASP A 154 28.48 -16.92 22.53
C ASP A 154 27.62 -15.67 22.28
N GLY A 155 26.30 -15.80 22.52
CA GLY A 155 25.57 -14.79 23.29
C GLY A 155 25.03 -13.55 22.57
N LYS A 156 25.02 -13.45 21.23
CA LYS A 156 24.19 -12.46 20.50
C LYS A 156 23.66 -13.02 19.18
N ILE A 157 22.34 -13.09 19.06
CA ILE A 157 21.61 -13.56 17.87
C ILE A 157 21.20 -12.31 17.08
N ASP A 158 21.82 -12.06 15.92
CA ASP A 158 21.64 -10.82 15.14
C ASP A 158 20.98 -11.07 13.76
N ASN A 159 19.93 -11.91 13.68
CA ASN A 159 19.08 -12.08 12.47
C ASN A 159 17.59 -12.10 12.87
N LEU A 160 16.70 -11.76 11.92
CA LEU A 160 15.26 -11.51 12.14
C LEU A 160 14.48 -12.69 12.76
N GLY A 161 14.95 -13.93 12.56
CA GLY A 161 14.28 -15.14 13.08
C GLY A 161 12.83 -15.29 12.59
N SER A 162 12.53 -14.74 11.42
CA SER A 162 11.19 -14.71 10.84
C SER A 162 10.68 -16.12 10.56
N PHE A 163 9.41 -16.37 10.87
CA PHE A 163 8.72 -17.58 10.46
C PHE A 163 8.02 -17.36 9.12
N ILE A 164 8.09 -18.37 8.24
CA ILE A 164 7.31 -18.36 7.00
C ILE A 164 5.83 -18.46 7.36
N LEU A 165 4.97 -17.64 6.75
CA LEU A 165 3.53 -17.75 6.92
C LEU A 165 3.03 -19.15 6.52
N THR A 166 2.10 -19.71 7.29
CA THR A 166 1.37 -20.90 6.87
C THR A 166 0.38 -20.56 5.75
N ASP A 167 0.01 -21.56 4.94
CA ASP A 167 -0.97 -21.40 3.86
C ASP A 167 -2.28 -20.75 4.34
N SER A 168 -2.71 -21.05 5.57
CA SER A 168 -3.94 -20.48 6.15
C SER A 168 -3.84 -18.99 6.51
N GLN A 169 -2.62 -18.49 6.74
CA GLN A 169 -2.35 -17.08 7.02
C GLN A 169 -2.16 -16.27 5.74
N PHE A 170 -1.99 -16.95 4.59
CA PHE A 170 -1.95 -16.32 3.28
C PHE A 170 -3.36 -15.92 2.83
N THR A 171 -3.84 -14.78 3.33
CA THR A 171 -5.18 -14.26 3.00
C THR A 171 -5.10 -13.20 1.90
N ARG A 172 -6.09 -13.19 1.01
CA ARG A 172 -6.28 -12.13 0.02
C ARG A 172 -7.43 -11.22 0.41
N GLY A 173 -7.40 -10.01 -0.13
CA GLY A 173 -8.44 -9.03 0.10
C GLY A 173 -9.79 -9.44 -0.43
N ARG A 174 -10.80 -9.26 0.42
CA ARG A 174 -12.19 -9.46 0.09
C ARG A 174 -12.88 -8.12 -0.10
N SER A 175 -13.75 -8.11 -1.10
CA SER A 175 -14.72 -7.04 -1.32
C SER A 175 -16.12 -7.59 -1.11
N LEU A 176 -17.04 -6.73 -0.73
CA LEU A 176 -18.45 -7.06 -0.54
C LEU A 176 -19.06 -7.54 -1.87
N ASP A 177 -19.78 -8.66 -1.82
CA ASP A 177 -20.61 -9.14 -2.93
C ASP A 177 -21.99 -8.47 -2.79
N LEU A 178 -22.26 -7.48 -3.65
CA LEU A 178 -23.48 -6.68 -3.59
C LEU A 178 -24.67 -7.51 -4.08
N PRO A 179 -25.81 -7.48 -3.37
CA PRO A 179 -26.99 -8.22 -3.79
C PRO A 179 -27.53 -7.70 -5.13
N LEU A 180 -27.87 -8.63 -6.02
CA LEU A 180 -28.41 -8.32 -7.34
C LEU A 180 -29.69 -7.47 -7.23
N ASN A 181 -29.84 -6.50 -8.15
CA ASN A 181 -31.00 -5.60 -8.24
C ASN A 181 -31.26 -4.78 -6.96
N LYS A 182 -30.22 -4.52 -6.17
CA LYS A 182 -30.28 -3.59 -5.04
C LYS A 182 -29.42 -2.37 -5.34
N THR A 183 -29.88 -1.24 -4.81
CA THR A 183 -29.17 0.03 -4.87
C THR A 183 -29.03 0.55 -3.47
N PHE A 184 -27.81 0.95 -3.13
CA PHE A 184 -27.47 1.55 -1.86
C PHE A 184 -26.99 2.97 -2.09
N HIS A 185 -27.26 3.85 -1.15
CA HIS A 185 -26.76 5.21 -1.17
C HIS A 185 -26.16 5.52 0.19
N TYR A 186 -25.01 6.19 0.17
CA TYR A 186 -24.39 6.75 1.35
C TYR A 186 -24.16 8.23 1.08
N ILE A 187 -24.67 9.08 1.96
CA ILE A 187 -24.59 10.53 1.84
C ILE A 187 -23.83 11.05 3.05
N LYS A 188 -22.78 11.82 2.79
CA LYS A 188 -21.99 12.50 3.81
C LYS A 188 -21.91 13.99 3.47
N PRO A 189 -22.13 14.90 4.43
CA PRO A 189 -21.84 16.32 4.25
C PRO A 189 -20.35 16.56 3.95
N ASN A 190 -20.02 17.68 3.28
CA ASN A 190 -18.63 18.07 3.11
C ASN A 190 -17.97 18.31 4.47
N ASP A 191 -16.73 17.83 4.61
CA ASP A 191 -15.93 18.07 5.82
C ASP A 191 -15.53 19.55 5.97
N ASP A 192 -15.41 20.28 4.85
CA ASP A 192 -15.30 21.74 4.83
C ASP A 192 -16.67 22.37 4.51
N PRO A 193 -17.34 22.99 5.51
CA PRO A 193 -18.64 23.66 5.30
C PRO A 193 -18.59 24.82 4.31
N ASN A 194 -17.40 25.37 4.03
CA ASN A 194 -17.24 26.48 3.08
C ASN A 194 -17.10 25.99 1.64
N ASN A 195 -16.86 24.70 1.43
CA ASN A 195 -16.76 24.13 0.10
C ASN A 195 -18.16 23.90 -0.47
N ILE A 196 -18.53 24.72 -1.46
CA ILE A 196 -19.83 24.66 -2.13
C ILE A 196 -19.93 23.53 -3.17
N ASN A 197 -18.80 22.91 -3.52
CA ASN A 197 -18.80 21.83 -4.52
C ASN A 197 -19.26 20.52 -3.90
N SER A 198 -19.94 19.68 -4.66
CA SER A 198 -20.30 18.32 -4.28
C SER A 198 -19.63 17.31 -5.23
N CYS A 199 -19.53 16.06 -4.80
CA CYS A 199 -19.09 14.95 -5.65
C CYS A 199 -20.01 13.75 -5.45
N ILE A 200 -20.20 13.00 -6.53
CA ILE A 200 -20.86 11.70 -6.53
C ILE A 200 -19.92 10.70 -7.18
N GLU A 201 -19.75 9.54 -6.56
CA GLU A 201 -19.07 8.39 -7.14
C GLU A 201 -20.07 7.23 -7.21
N SER A 202 -20.21 6.64 -8.39
CA SER A 202 -21.15 5.54 -8.64
C SER A 202 -20.36 4.27 -8.86
N TYR A 203 -20.47 3.34 -7.90
CA TYR A 203 -19.85 2.02 -7.99
C TYR A 203 -20.87 0.99 -8.51
N ILE A 204 -20.53 0.31 -9.61
CA ILE A 204 -21.35 -0.74 -10.22
C ILE A 204 -20.55 -2.04 -10.25
N GLN A 205 -20.98 -3.04 -9.49
CA GLN A 205 -20.36 -4.36 -9.49
C GLN A 205 -20.93 -5.21 -10.64
N LEU A 206 -20.13 -5.46 -11.68
CA LEU A 206 -20.55 -6.19 -12.88
C LEU A 206 -20.24 -7.69 -12.84
N GLY A 207 -19.42 -8.14 -11.90
CA GLY A 207 -19.04 -9.53 -11.77
C GLY A 207 -17.92 -9.76 -10.77
N LYS A 208 -17.45 -11.00 -10.68
CA LYS A 208 -16.33 -11.39 -9.81
C LYS A 208 -15.00 -11.24 -10.53
N PHE A 209 -13.97 -10.86 -9.79
CA PHE A 209 -12.63 -10.60 -10.34
C PHE A 209 -11.97 -11.84 -10.98
N ASP A 210 -12.32 -13.04 -10.52
CA ASP A 210 -11.81 -14.30 -11.07
C ASP A 210 -12.54 -14.73 -12.36
N ASN A 211 -13.63 -14.06 -12.74
CA ASN A 211 -14.32 -14.30 -14.00
C ASN A 211 -13.71 -13.44 -15.13
N TYR A 212 -12.89 -14.07 -15.97
CA TYR A 212 -12.27 -13.41 -17.12
C TYR A 212 -13.26 -12.79 -18.09
N ARG A 213 -14.43 -13.42 -18.30
CA ARG A 213 -15.45 -12.89 -19.22
C ARG A 213 -16.03 -11.59 -18.68
N ASP A 214 -16.38 -11.54 -17.40
CA ASP A 214 -16.95 -10.35 -16.78
C ASP A 214 -15.95 -9.19 -16.81
N ARG A 215 -14.66 -9.48 -16.61
CA ARG A 215 -13.58 -8.49 -16.73
C ARG A 215 -13.50 -7.89 -18.13
N VAL A 216 -13.44 -8.73 -19.16
CA VAL A 216 -13.37 -8.26 -20.56
C VAL A 216 -14.63 -7.46 -20.92
N ILE A 217 -15.82 -7.91 -20.52
CA ILE A 217 -17.07 -7.19 -20.76
C ILE A 217 -17.06 -5.83 -20.05
N THR A 218 -16.59 -5.78 -18.80
CA THR A 218 -16.48 -4.54 -18.01
C THR A 218 -15.55 -3.54 -18.69
N GLU A 219 -14.35 -3.98 -19.10
CA GLU A 219 -13.39 -3.13 -19.82
C GLU A 219 -13.96 -2.62 -21.16
N LEU A 220 -14.65 -3.48 -21.91
CA LEU A 220 -15.29 -3.09 -23.17
C LEU A 220 -16.40 -2.07 -22.95
N ILE A 221 -17.25 -2.24 -21.93
CA ILE A 221 -18.29 -1.28 -21.56
C ILE A 221 -17.66 0.06 -21.18
N ALA A 222 -16.63 0.06 -20.34
CA ALA A 222 -15.92 1.28 -19.95
C ALA A 222 -15.35 2.02 -21.17
N GLN A 223 -14.73 1.29 -22.10
CA GLN A 223 -14.18 1.87 -23.34
C GLN A 223 -15.27 2.49 -24.24
N ILE A 224 -16.42 1.81 -24.39
CA ILE A 224 -17.55 2.32 -25.19
C ILE A 224 -18.16 3.57 -24.54
N LEU A 225 -18.28 3.59 -23.21
CA LEU A 225 -18.90 4.69 -22.46
C LEU A 225 -17.97 5.90 -22.29
N HIS A 226 -16.65 5.73 -22.42
CA HIS A 226 -15.67 6.77 -22.10
C HIS A 226 -15.94 8.12 -22.79
N GLU A 227 -16.05 8.17 -24.12
CA GLU A 227 -16.32 9.42 -24.84
C GLU A 227 -17.75 9.94 -24.61
N PRO A 228 -18.82 9.13 -24.77
CA PRO A 228 -20.17 9.62 -24.60
C PRO A 228 -20.46 10.17 -23.21
N PHE A 229 -19.92 9.53 -22.17
CA PHE A 229 -20.06 9.98 -20.78
C PHE A 229 -19.42 11.35 -20.56
N PHE A 230 -18.18 11.52 -21.01
CA PHE A 230 -17.47 12.79 -20.90
C PHE A 230 -18.17 13.89 -21.70
N ASN A 231 -18.55 13.61 -22.95
CA ASN A 231 -19.25 14.56 -23.81
C ASN A 231 -20.58 14.99 -23.19
N ARG A 232 -21.39 14.03 -22.71
CA ARG A 232 -22.68 14.31 -22.10
C ARG A 232 -22.53 15.14 -20.83
N LEU A 233 -21.76 14.66 -19.85
CA LEU A 233 -21.71 15.27 -18.53
C LEU A 233 -20.88 16.56 -18.49
N ARG A 234 -19.80 16.64 -19.27
CA ARG A 234 -18.92 17.83 -19.28
C ARG A 234 -19.32 18.85 -20.33
N THR A 235 -19.50 18.43 -21.58
CA THR A 235 -19.67 19.38 -22.70
C THR A 235 -21.11 19.87 -22.80
N ASN A 236 -22.07 18.95 -22.71
CA ASN A 236 -23.49 19.28 -22.90
C ASN A 236 -24.17 19.72 -21.60
N GLU A 237 -24.03 18.95 -20.52
CA GLU A 237 -24.69 19.23 -19.24
C GLU A 237 -23.86 20.08 -18.28
N GLN A 238 -22.55 20.21 -18.52
CA GLN A 238 -21.64 21.08 -17.77
C GLN A 238 -21.63 20.84 -16.25
N LEU A 239 -21.76 19.58 -15.83
CA LEU A 239 -21.89 19.20 -14.41
C LEU A 239 -20.60 19.37 -13.60
N GLY A 240 -19.44 19.41 -14.26
CA GLY A 240 -18.17 19.59 -13.58
C GLY A 240 -16.96 19.44 -14.48
N TYR A 241 -15.81 19.88 -13.98
CA TYR A 241 -14.53 19.77 -14.68
C TYR A 241 -13.88 18.39 -14.54
N VAL A 242 -14.13 17.71 -13.42
CA VAL A 242 -13.55 16.40 -13.07
C VAL A 242 -14.62 15.33 -13.22
N LEU A 243 -14.53 14.54 -14.28
CA LEU A 243 -15.50 13.49 -14.65
C LEU A 243 -14.77 12.24 -15.18
N PRO A 244 -14.05 11.50 -14.33
CA PRO A 244 -13.42 10.24 -14.73
C PRO A 244 -14.46 9.10 -14.77
N ILE A 245 -14.29 8.18 -15.72
CA ILE A 245 -14.76 6.80 -15.59
C ILE A 245 -13.54 6.00 -15.13
N ILE A 246 -13.69 5.27 -14.02
CA ILE A 246 -12.66 4.44 -13.40
C ILE A 246 -13.09 2.98 -13.49
#